data_AF-A0A938PRR0-F1
#
_entry.id   AF-A0A938PRR0-F1
#
_cell.length_a   1.000
_cell.length_b   1.000
_cell.length_c   1.000
_cell.angle_alpha   90.00
_cell.angle_beta   90.00
_cell.angle_gamma   90.00
#
_symmetry.space_group_name_H-M   'P 1'
#
loop_
_entity.id
_entity.type
_entity.pdbx_description
1 polymer ?
#
loop_
_entity_poly.entity_id
_entity_poly.type
_entity_poly.pdbx_seq_one_letter_code
_entity_poly.pdbx_strand_id
1 'polypeptide(L)'
;MAAYPSASQCGHKPCTFTALLGYEWSATRSFSHTHRNVIFRSDAVTATAIDYIRYPTLTELFTELDLQCLKADGCEALTIPHNTNMSDGASFDVLREDSDLRRMRARYERLIEVHQEKGNSECLAPLGATDESDCNLEIQLTRHSRPAKPADYTPEEWERMRAGYVRELLLRGLEAAAIERDTPDPSVESALKLGMVGATDTHAATPGFVEEVLWQGSVFGIGSVERSMTRQRRLRSR
;
A
#
# COMPACT_ATOMS: atom_id res chain seq x y z
N MET A 1 10.08 -10.22 10.61
CA MET A 1 10.95 -11.03 9.72
C MET A 1 12.09 -10.14 9.27
N ALA A 2 13.36 -10.50 9.50
CA ALA A 2 14.48 -9.72 8.96
C ALA A 2 14.55 -9.88 7.43
N ALA A 3 15.00 -8.85 6.71
CA ALA A 3 15.35 -8.97 5.30
C ALA A 3 16.62 -9.84 5.23
N TYR A 4 16.49 -11.11 4.83
CA TYR A 4 17.64 -12.03 4.73
C TYR A 4 18.28 -11.91 3.34
N PRO A 5 19.47 -11.29 3.20
CA PRO A 5 20.08 -11.06 1.89
C PRO A 5 20.41 -12.37 1.15
N SER A 6 20.71 -13.43 1.89
CA SER A 6 21.05 -14.74 1.32
C SER A 6 19.88 -15.40 0.58
N ALA A 7 18.64 -15.22 1.05
CA ALA A 7 17.46 -15.85 0.45
C ALA A 7 17.11 -15.22 -0.90
N SER A 8 17.23 -13.89 -1.04
CA SER A 8 17.01 -13.21 -2.32
C SER A 8 18.09 -13.55 -3.34
N GLN A 9 19.36 -13.61 -2.91
CA GLN A 9 20.50 -13.91 -3.78
C GLN A 9 20.44 -15.34 -4.35
N CYS A 10 19.99 -16.33 -3.58
CA CYS A 10 19.83 -17.70 -4.08
C CYS A 10 18.72 -17.83 -5.15
N GLY A 11 17.70 -16.95 -5.11
CA GLY A 11 16.58 -16.96 -6.05
C GLY A 11 16.82 -16.11 -7.29
N HIS A 12 17.64 -15.06 -7.21
CA HIS A 12 17.86 -14.12 -8.30
C HIS A 12 18.56 -14.77 -9.49
N LYS A 13 17.94 -14.68 -10.67
CA LYS A 13 18.50 -15.13 -11.95
C LYS A 13 18.45 -13.95 -12.93
N PRO A 14 19.58 -13.28 -13.19
CA PRO A 14 19.61 -12.12 -14.09
C PRO A 14 18.89 -12.40 -15.41
N CYS A 15 18.12 -11.42 -15.88
CA CYS A 15 17.30 -11.49 -17.10
C CYS A 15 16.19 -12.56 -17.11
N THR A 16 15.99 -13.29 -16.01
CA THR A 16 14.97 -14.37 -15.92
C THR A 16 14.03 -14.17 -14.74
N PHE A 17 14.58 -13.84 -13.56
CA PHE A 17 13.82 -13.65 -12.35
C PHE A 17 14.56 -12.71 -11.40
N THR A 18 13.92 -11.61 -11.02
CA THR A 18 14.47 -10.66 -10.06
C THR A 18 13.82 -10.89 -8.71
N ALA A 19 14.59 -11.38 -7.74
CA ALA A 19 14.21 -11.31 -6.33
C ALA A 19 14.55 -9.93 -5.76
N LEU A 20 13.62 -9.35 -5.01
CA LEU A 20 13.82 -8.10 -4.29
C LEU A 20 13.82 -8.39 -2.78
N LEU A 21 14.63 -7.65 -2.03
CA LEU A 21 14.62 -7.70 -0.57
C LEU A 21 13.57 -6.73 -0.04
N GLY A 22 12.78 -7.19 0.91
CA GLY A 22 11.73 -6.36 1.49
C GLY A 22 10.95 -7.05 2.59
N TYR A 23 10.05 -6.29 3.19
CA TYR A 23 9.10 -6.75 4.20
C TYR A 23 7.87 -5.85 4.19
N GLU A 24 6.81 -6.30 4.82
CA GLU A 24 5.61 -5.48 5.03
C GLU A 24 5.66 -4.84 6.44
N TRP A 25 5.42 -3.53 6.48
CA TRP A 25 5.10 -2.80 7.71
C TRP A 25 3.56 -2.76 7.85
N SER A 26 3.03 -3.61 8.72
CA SER A 26 1.59 -3.89 8.80
C SER A 26 0.90 -3.15 9.95
N ALA A 27 0.75 -1.82 9.83
CA ALA A 27 0.01 -1.05 10.82
C ALA A 27 -1.50 -1.27 10.72
N THR A 28 -2.08 -1.75 11.83
CA THR A 28 -3.52 -2.09 11.91
C THR A 28 -4.14 -1.50 13.18
N ARG A 29 -3.88 -0.21 13.42
CA ARG A 29 -4.42 0.49 14.60
C ARG A 29 -5.93 0.59 14.47
N SER A 30 -6.67 0.15 15.49
CA SER A 30 -8.14 0.16 15.49
C SER A 30 -8.78 -0.58 14.30
N PHE A 31 -8.11 -1.61 13.77
CA PHE A 31 -8.53 -2.35 12.57
C PHE A 31 -8.63 -1.48 11.29
N SER A 32 -7.87 -0.38 11.24
CA SER A 32 -7.73 0.42 10.03
C SER A 32 -6.38 0.11 9.41
N HIS A 33 -6.37 -0.20 8.11
CA HIS A 33 -5.17 -0.64 7.40
C HIS A 33 -4.31 0.56 6.98
N THR A 34 -3.09 0.61 7.51
CA THR A 34 -2.06 1.57 7.11
C THR A 34 -0.80 0.77 6.73
N HIS A 35 -0.92 -0.14 5.76
CA HIS A 35 0.15 -1.07 5.40
C HIS A 35 1.11 -0.48 4.36
N ARG A 36 2.38 -0.88 4.40
CA ARG A 36 3.41 -0.52 3.41
C ARG A 36 4.31 -1.70 3.11
N ASN A 37 4.55 -1.97 1.84
CA ASN A 37 5.64 -2.84 1.42
C ASN A 37 6.93 -2.04 1.36
N VAL A 38 7.89 -2.37 2.21
CA VAL A 38 9.25 -1.79 2.21
C VAL A 38 10.12 -2.63 1.30
N ILE A 39 10.62 -2.05 0.21
CA ILE A 39 11.46 -2.71 -0.79
C ILE A 39 12.81 -2.00 -0.88
N PHE A 40 13.89 -2.77 -0.77
CA PHE A 40 15.26 -2.26 -0.87
C PHE A 40 15.78 -2.36 -2.31
N ARG A 41 16.57 -1.37 -2.72
CA ARG A 41 17.19 -1.29 -4.04
C ARG A 41 18.28 -2.35 -4.25
N SER A 42 18.99 -2.70 -3.19
CA SER A 42 20.18 -3.57 -3.20
C SER A 42 20.12 -4.57 -2.04
N ASP A 43 21.22 -5.31 -1.84
CA ASP A 43 21.44 -6.16 -0.69
C ASP A 43 21.99 -5.43 0.54
N ALA A 44 22.30 -4.13 0.42
CA ALA A 44 22.48 -3.25 1.56
C ALA A 44 21.10 -2.91 2.14
N VAL A 45 20.82 -3.49 3.32
CA VAL A 45 19.52 -3.41 4.00
C VAL A 45 19.72 -3.13 5.49
N THR A 46 18.65 -2.76 6.19
CA THR A 46 18.68 -2.59 7.65
C THR A 46 18.97 -3.92 8.36
N ALA A 47 19.68 -3.86 9.50
CA ALA A 47 20.08 -5.06 10.24
C ALA A 47 18.88 -5.88 10.74
N THR A 48 17.79 -5.20 11.08
CA THR A 48 16.48 -5.83 11.35
C THR A 48 15.39 -5.07 10.60
N ALA A 49 14.27 -5.73 10.31
CA ALA A 49 13.12 -5.03 9.75
C ALA A 49 12.61 -4.00 10.76
N ILE A 50 12.29 -2.80 10.28
CA ILE A 50 11.65 -1.74 11.05
C ILE A 50 10.17 -2.11 11.08
N ASP A 51 9.73 -2.82 12.12
CA ASP A 51 8.36 -3.33 12.22
C ASP A 51 7.43 -2.40 12.99
N TYR A 52 6.13 -2.57 12.75
CA TYR A 52 5.08 -1.79 13.39
C TYR A 52 4.98 -1.97 14.92
N ILE A 53 5.43 -3.11 15.47
CA ILE A 53 5.33 -3.36 16.92
C ILE A 53 6.29 -2.44 17.67
N ARG A 54 7.50 -2.25 17.14
CA ARG A 54 8.53 -1.37 17.72
C ARG A 54 8.41 0.08 17.25
N TYR A 55 7.93 0.30 16.03
CA TYR A 55 7.85 1.61 15.37
C TYR A 55 6.42 1.84 14.83
N PRO A 56 5.46 2.18 15.71
CA PRO A 56 4.02 2.18 15.40
C PRO A 56 3.52 3.36 14.58
N THR A 57 4.38 4.32 14.21
CA THR A 57 4.01 5.47 13.38
C THR A 57 4.81 5.55 12.08
N LEU A 58 4.26 6.25 11.09
CA LEU A 58 4.97 6.51 9.82
C LEU A 58 6.22 7.36 10.03
N THR A 59 6.14 8.35 10.93
CA THR A 59 7.30 9.18 11.30
C THR A 59 8.43 8.31 11.86
N GLU A 60 8.13 7.36 12.74
CA GLU A 60 9.14 6.42 13.26
C GLU A 60 9.68 5.50 12.17
N LEU A 61 8.80 4.92 11.32
CA LEU A 61 9.24 4.08 10.19
C LEU A 61 10.24 4.83 9.29
N PHE A 62 9.91 6.05 8.87
CA PHE A 62 10.76 6.82 7.98
C PHE A 62 12.01 7.35 8.67
N THR A 63 11.93 7.73 9.94
CA THR A 63 13.09 8.16 10.73
C THR A 63 14.09 7.00 10.86
N GLU A 64 13.62 5.80 11.15
CA GLU A 64 14.49 4.63 11.25
C GLU A 64 15.08 4.22 9.89
N LEU A 65 14.33 4.38 8.79
CA LEU A 65 14.88 4.21 7.45
C LEU A 65 15.98 5.24 7.18
N ASP A 66 15.81 6.49 7.59
CA ASP A 66 16.82 7.54 7.46
C ASP A 66 18.07 7.25 8.30
N LEU A 67 17.92 6.67 9.48
CA LEU A 67 19.04 6.35 10.38
C LEU A 67 19.78 5.08 9.97
N GLN A 68 19.08 4.07 9.47
CA GLN A 68 19.63 2.73 9.25
C GLN A 68 19.89 2.39 7.78
N CYS A 69 19.25 3.08 6.83
CA CYS A 69 19.37 2.82 5.39
C CYS A 69 20.04 4.01 4.67
N LEU A 70 21.34 4.14 4.90
CA LEU A 70 22.13 5.25 4.37
C LEU A 70 22.53 4.99 2.91
N LYS A 71 22.26 5.99 2.06
CA LYS A 71 22.65 5.96 0.63
C LYS A 71 24.16 5.85 0.44
N ALA A 72 24.94 6.42 1.37
CA ALA A 72 26.41 6.31 1.36
C ALA A 72 26.89 4.85 1.47
N ASP A 73 26.10 4.00 2.13
CA ASP A 73 26.36 2.57 2.29
C ASP A 73 25.68 1.73 1.19
N GLY A 74 25.10 2.38 0.18
CA GLY A 74 24.38 1.74 -0.91
C GLY A 74 22.97 1.26 -0.54
N CYS A 75 22.47 1.60 0.65
CA CYS A 75 21.10 1.29 1.07
C CYS A 75 20.16 2.40 0.59
N GLU A 76 19.16 2.00 -0.20
CA GLU A 76 18.04 2.83 -0.60
C GLU A 76 16.77 1.99 -0.52
N ALA A 77 15.69 2.56 0.01
CA ALA A 77 14.41 1.88 0.18
C ALA A 77 13.26 2.70 -0.40
N LEU A 78 12.23 1.99 -0.86
CA LEU A 78 10.93 2.52 -1.25
C LEU A 78 9.87 1.87 -0.36
N THR A 79 8.89 2.64 0.09
CA THR A 79 7.71 2.14 0.80
C THR A 79 6.48 2.30 -0.10
N ILE A 80 5.75 1.21 -0.34
CA ILE A 80 4.58 1.17 -1.22
C ILE A 80 3.33 1.02 -0.35
N PRO A 81 2.60 2.11 -0.05
CA PRO A 81 1.29 2.02 0.59
C PRO A 81 0.32 1.23 -0.26
N HIS A 82 -0.50 0.41 0.40
CA HIS A 82 -1.50 -0.44 -0.23
C HIS A 82 -2.75 -0.57 0.64
N ASN A 83 -3.85 -1.04 0.02
CA ASN A 83 -5.16 -1.19 0.65
C ASN A 83 -5.67 0.08 1.37
N THR A 84 -5.51 1.24 0.75
CA THR A 84 -5.98 2.50 1.36
C THR A 84 -7.50 2.56 1.47
N ASN A 85 -8.23 1.82 0.63
CA ASN A 85 -9.68 1.60 0.77
C ASN A 85 -10.08 0.99 2.12
N MET A 86 -9.20 0.22 2.77
CA MET A 86 -9.44 -0.41 4.08
C MET A 86 -8.85 0.40 5.25
N SER A 87 -8.39 1.62 5.00
CA SER A 87 -7.74 2.46 6.01
C SER A 87 -8.72 3.25 6.88
N ASP A 88 -10.02 3.21 6.60
CA ASP A 88 -11.03 4.10 7.22
C ASP A 88 -10.65 5.60 7.13
N GLY A 89 -9.81 5.96 6.15
CA GLY A 89 -9.23 7.28 5.94
C GLY A 89 -8.01 7.61 6.80
N ALA A 90 -7.43 6.64 7.52
CA ALA A 90 -6.30 6.85 8.43
C ALA A 90 -4.92 6.77 7.75
N SER A 91 -4.82 6.29 6.51
CA SER A 91 -3.51 6.07 5.88
C SER A 91 -2.80 7.38 5.47
N PHE A 92 -3.58 8.43 5.20
CA PHE A 92 -3.12 9.73 4.73
C PHE A 92 -3.95 10.85 5.32
N ASP A 93 -3.29 11.90 5.82
CA ASP A 93 -3.94 13.15 6.23
C ASP A 93 -3.09 14.35 5.78
N VAL A 94 -2.81 14.42 4.47
CA VAL A 94 -1.76 15.29 3.91
C VAL A 94 -1.92 16.77 4.24
N LEU A 95 -3.15 17.24 4.41
CA LEU A 95 -3.45 18.62 4.80
C LEU A 95 -3.10 18.93 6.26
N ARG A 96 -3.04 17.91 7.14
CA ARG A 96 -2.81 18.05 8.59
C ARG A 96 -1.48 17.47 9.05
N GLU A 97 -0.80 16.70 8.20
CA GLU A 97 0.55 16.22 8.45
C GLU A 97 1.51 17.40 8.69
N ASP A 98 2.63 17.16 9.36
CA ASP A 98 3.69 18.17 9.45
C ASP A 98 4.56 18.15 8.17
N SER A 99 5.35 19.21 7.99
CA SER A 99 6.21 19.36 6.81
C SER A 99 7.30 18.28 6.73
N ASP A 100 7.77 17.77 7.87
CA ASP A 100 8.81 16.75 7.90
C ASP A 100 8.27 15.41 7.41
N LEU A 101 7.10 15.00 7.89
CA LEU A 101 6.42 13.80 7.42
C LEU A 101 6.08 13.89 5.93
N ARG A 102 5.59 15.03 5.44
CA ARG A 102 5.35 15.25 4.01
C ARG A 102 6.61 15.09 3.18
N ARG A 103 7.74 15.65 3.63
CA ARG A 103 9.05 15.47 2.97
C ARG A 103 9.50 14.01 2.98
N MET A 104 9.33 13.30 4.10
CA MET A 104 9.65 11.88 4.19
C MET A 104 8.79 11.04 3.24
N ARG A 105 7.49 11.34 3.13
CA ARG A 105 6.60 10.68 2.14
C ARG A 105 7.06 10.94 0.71
N ALA A 106 7.42 12.17 0.34
CA ALA A 106 7.93 12.45 -1.01
C ALA A 106 9.18 11.61 -1.36
N ARG A 107 10.01 11.28 -0.37
CA ARG A 107 11.19 10.44 -0.52
C ARG A 107 10.85 8.94 -0.59
N TYR A 108 10.07 8.44 0.37
CA TYR A 108 9.85 7.00 0.56
C TYR A 108 8.60 6.47 -0.13
N GLU A 109 7.57 7.28 -0.32
CA GLU A 109 6.30 6.89 -0.94
C GLU A 109 6.20 7.51 -2.34
N ARG A 110 6.86 6.88 -3.31
CA ARG A 110 6.84 7.30 -4.72
C ARG A 110 5.93 6.44 -5.60
N LEU A 111 5.36 5.38 -5.05
CA LEU A 111 4.51 4.41 -5.73
C LEU A 111 3.41 4.01 -4.75
N ILE A 112 2.15 3.97 -5.21
CA ILE A 112 1.00 3.52 -4.43
C ILE A 112 0.28 2.40 -5.14
N GLU A 113 -0.18 1.39 -4.40
CA GLU A 113 -1.05 0.36 -4.95
C GLU A 113 -2.50 0.85 -4.98
N VAL A 114 -3.06 0.96 -6.19
CA VAL A 114 -4.44 1.43 -6.41
C VAL A 114 -5.44 0.28 -6.50
N HIS A 115 -4.99 -0.94 -6.76
CA HIS A 115 -5.88 -2.08 -6.91
C HIS A 115 -5.23 -3.38 -6.44
N GLN A 116 -5.99 -4.14 -5.66
CA GLN A 116 -5.63 -5.45 -5.17
C GLN A 116 -6.89 -6.31 -5.02
N GLU A 117 -6.75 -7.60 -4.69
CA GLU A 117 -7.89 -8.51 -4.51
C GLU A 117 -8.90 -8.03 -3.44
N LYS A 118 -8.48 -7.16 -2.50
CA LYS A 118 -9.34 -6.51 -1.50
C LYS A 118 -10.06 -5.27 -2.04
N GLY A 119 -10.14 -5.14 -3.37
CA GLY A 119 -10.86 -4.10 -4.06
C GLY A 119 -9.99 -2.94 -4.52
N ASN A 120 -10.67 -1.99 -5.15
CA ASN A 120 -10.06 -0.81 -5.73
C ASN A 120 -9.95 0.33 -4.69
N SER A 121 -8.83 1.06 -4.74
CA SER A 121 -8.50 2.23 -3.91
C SER A 121 -8.35 3.52 -4.74
N GLU A 122 -8.65 3.50 -6.04
CA GLU A 122 -8.48 4.63 -6.96
C GLU A 122 -9.45 5.77 -6.63
N CYS A 123 -10.76 5.53 -6.59
CA CYS A 123 -11.71 6.55 -6.16
C CYS A 123 -12.96 5.96 -5.49
N LEU A 124 -13.62 6.81 -4.70
CA LEU A 124 -14.90 6.52 -4.07
C LEU A 124 -15.87 7.67 -4.36
N ALA A 125 -17.07 7.32 -4.84
CA ALA A 125 -18.10 8.30 -5.15
C ALA A 125 -18.58 9.04 -3.88
N PRO A 126 -19.10 10.28 -4.00
CA PRO A 126 -19.78 10.94 -2.90
C PRO A 126 -20.92 10.09 -2.33
N LEU A 127 -21.21 10.22 -1.04
CA LEU A 127 -22.26 9.44 -0.40
C LEU A 127 -23.62 9.75 -1.04
N GLY A 128 -24.33 8.71 -1.48
CA GLY A 128 -25.62 8.85 -2.15
C GLY A 128 -25.55 9.18 -3.64
N ALA A 129 -24.35 9.20 -4.24
CA ALA A 129 -24.22 9.23 -5.69
C ALA A 129 -24.90 8.00 -6.32
N THR A 130 -25.48 8.18 -7.51
CA THR A 130 -26.10 7.09 -8.28
C THR A 130 -25.03 6.18 -8.90
N ASP A 131 -25.42 4.95 -9.27
CA ASP A 131 -24.53 3.92 -9.85
C ASP A 131 -23.85 4.32 -11.18
N GLU A 132 -24.22 5.48 -11.75
CA GLU A 132 -23.61 6.12 -12.93
C GLU A 132 -22.26 6.79 -12.64
N SER A 133 -21.78 6.79 -11.40
CA SER A 133 -20.44 7.31 -11.09
C SER A 133 -19.34 6.51 -11.78
N ASP A 134 -18.30 7.21 -12.23
CA ASP A 134 -17.05 6.63 -12.72
C ASP A 134 -16.18 5.99 -11.62
N CYS A 135 -16.64 6.02 -10.35
CA CYS A 135 -16.03 5.39 -9.18
C CYS A 135 -16.77 4.12 -8.75
N ASN A 136 -16.96 3.19 -9.68
CA ASN A 136 -17.74 1.96 -9.47
C ASN A 136 -16.98 0.65 -9.76
N LEU A 137 -15.67 0.72 -10.01
CA LEU A 137 -14.85 -0.44 -10.30
C LEU A 137 -14.45 -1.17 -9.00
N GLU A 138 -14.91 -2.41 -8.81
CA GLU A 138 -14.45 -3.34 -7.76
C GLU A 138 -14.35 -2.69 -6.36
N ILE A 139 -15.34 -1.89 -5.99
CA ILE A 139 -15.36 -1.17 -4.70
C ILE A 139 -15.70 -2.14 -3.58
N GLN A 140 -14.73 -2.37 -2.71
CA GLN A 140 -14.90 -3.16 -1.50
C GLN A 140 -14.89 -2.22 -0.28
N LEU A 141 -16.04 -2.09 0.37
CA LEU A 141 -16.19 -1.26 1.56
C LEU A 141 -15.93 -2.05 2.83
N THR A 142 -15.13 -1.45 3.72
CA THR A 142 -14.90 -1.99 5.06
C THR A 142 -14.93 -0.91 6.11
N ARG A 143 -15.41 -1.26 7.30
CA ARG A 143 -15.35 -0.43 8.50
C ARG A 143 -14.68 -1.24 9.60
N HIS A 144 -13.52 -0.80 10.10
CA HIS A 144 -12.73 -1.58 11.07
C HIS A 144 -12.41 -3.00 10.57
N SER A 145 -11.90 -3.11 9.34
CA SER A 145 -11.64 -4.38 8.61
C SER A 145 -12.84 -5.33 8.47
N ARG A 146 -14.08 -4.87 8.68
CA ARG A 146 -15.29 -5.68 8.48
C ARG A 146 -16.07 -5.21 7.27
N PRO A 147 -16.65 -6.13 6.46
CA PRO A 147 -17.50 -5.74 5.35
C PRO A 147 -18.60 -4.78 5.79
N ALA A 148 -18.79 -3.71 5.03
CA ALA A 148 -19.76 -2.65 5.32
C ALA A 148 -20.52 -2.26 4.05
N LYS A 149 -21.60 -1.51 4.22
CA LYS A 149 -22.41 -0.92 3.16
C LYS A 149 -22.43 0.60 3.31
N PRO A 150 -22.78 1.37 2.27
CA PRO A 150 -22.86 2.83 2.37
C PRO A 150 -23.75 3.32 3.52
N ALA A 151 -24.83 2.61 3.84
CA ALA A 151 -25.73 2.93 4.95
C ALA A 151 -25.12 2.77 6.35
N ASP A 152 -23.97 2.10 6.48
CA ASP A 152 -23.29 1.87 7.76
C ASP A 152 -22.35 3.03 8.17
N TYR A 153 -22.20 4.05 7.31
CA TYR A 153 -21.34 5.21 7.53
C TYR A 153 -22.15 6.47 7.79
N THR A 154 -21.65 7.33 8.69
CA THR A 154 -22.09 8.73 8.70
C THR A 154 -21.50 9.49 7.51
N PRO A 155 -22.07 10.64 7.10
CA PRO A 155 -21.48 11.49 6.06
C PRO A 155 -20.01 11.85 6.33
N GLU A 156 -19.66 12.10 7.59
CA GLU A 156 -18.29 12.46 7.99
C GLU A 156 -17.33 11.27 7.91
N GLU A 157 -17.78 10.07 8.30
CA GLU A 157 -16.98 8.85 8.13
C GLU A 157 -16.75 8.53 6.66
N TRP A 158 -17.77 8.71 5.82
CA TRP A 158 -17.68 8.48 4.38
C TRP A 158 -16.68 9.44 3.73
N GLU A 159 -16.76 10.74 4.01
CA GLU A 159 -15.84 11.72 3.45
C GLU A 159 -14.40 11.50 3.92
N ARG A 160 -14.21 11.13 5.20
CA ARG A 160 -12.88 10.75 5.71
C ARG A 160 -12.31 9.55 4.96
N MET A 161 -13.11 8.50 4.75
CA MET A 161 -12.68 7.34 3.97
C MET A 161 -12.38 7.72 2.52
N ARG A 162 -13.27 8.50 1.88
CA ARG A 162 -13.13 8.99 0.50
C ARG A 162 -11.83 9.77 0.31
N ALA A 163 -11.43 10.58 1.30
CA ALA A 163 -10.16 11.30 1.31
C ALA A 163 -8.92 10.41 1.19
N GLY A 164 -9.01 9.14 1.60
CA GLY A 164 -7.93 8.16 1.53
C GLY A 164 -7.83 7.41 0.20
N TYR A 165 -8.82 7.55 -0.69
CA TYR A 165 -8.74 7.00 -2.05
C TYR A 165 -7.80 7.85 -2.91
N VAL A 166 -7.05 7.20 -3.80
CA VAL A 166 -5.88 7.80 -4.46
C VAL A 166 -6.23 9.05 -5.28
N ARG A 167 -7.37 9.08 -5.96
CA ARG A 167 -7.82 10.25 -6.73
C ARG A 167 -8.03 11.46 -5.84
N GLU A 168 -8.77 11.29 -4.74
CA GLU A 168 -9.05 12.37 -3.78
C GLU A 168 -7.79 12.76 -3.01
N LEU A 169 -6.96 11.78 -2.66
CA LEU A 169 -5.64 11.98 -2.05
C LEU A 169 -4.75 12.87 -2.92
N LEU A 170 -4.67 12.61 -4.23
CA LEU A 170 -3.91 13.43 -5.17
C LEU A 170 -4.46 14.85 -5.29
N LEU A 171 -5.79 15.03 -5.30
CA LEU A 171 -6.41 16.36 -5.26
C LEU A 171 -6.01 17.13 -4.00
N ARG A 172 -6.09 16.49 -2.83
CA ARG A 172 -5.65 17.07 -1.55
C ARG A 172 -4.14 17.33 -1.51
N GLY A 173 -3.34 16.53 -2.22
CA GLY A 173 -1.91 16.79 -2.42
C GLY A 173 -1.64 18.07 -3.21
N LEU A 174 -2.42 18.34 -4.25
CA LEU A 174 -2.33 19.59 -5.01
C LEU A 174 -2.75 20.80 -4.15
N GLU A 175 -3.77 20.64 -3.31
CA GLU A 175 -4.18 21.65 -2.34
C GLU A 175 -3.07 21.93 -1.31
N ALA A 176 -2.49 20.89 -0.71
CA ALA A 176 -1.36 21.02 0.20
C ALA A 176 -0.17 21.74 -0.47
N ALA A 177 0.16 21.36 -1.70
CA ALA A 177 1.22 22.01 -2.47
C ALA A 177 0.91 23.47 -2.82
N ALA A 178 -0.37 23.83 -3.00
CA ALA A 178 -0.78 25.21 -3.21
C ALA A 178 -0.60 26.05 -1.94
N ILE A 179 -0.97 25.50 -0.76
CA ILE A 179 -0.76 26.15 0.54
C ILE A 179 0.73 26.37 0.80
N GLU A 180 1.57 25.38 0.52
CA GLU A 180 3.02 25.47 0.74
C GLU A 180 3.73 26.49 -0.18
N ARG A 181 3.18 26.77 -1.36
CA ARG A 181 3.75 27.79 -2.27
C ARG A 181 3.69 29.20 -1.68
N ASP A 182 2.71 29.49 -0.82
CA ASP A 182 2.60 30.77 -0.13
C ASP A 182 3.58 30.87 1.06
N THR A 183 4.22 29.76 1.45
CA THR A 183 5.30 29.67 2.45
C THR A 183 6.48 28.84 1.91
N PRO A 184 7.23 29.35 0.92
CA PRO A 184 8.14 28.52 0.14
C PRO A 184 9.34 28.01 0.96
N ASP A 185 9.37 26.69 1.20
CA ASP A 185 10.59 25.95 1.53
C ASP A 185 11.03 25.14 0.28
N PRO A 186 12.13 25.52 -0.38
CA PRO A 186 12.61 24.86 -1.60
C PRO A 186 13.09 23.41 -1.38
N SER A 187 13.16 22.93 -0.14
CA SER A 187 13.48 21.54 0.20
C SER A 187 12.25 20.61 0.24
N VAL A 188 11.04 21.17 0.13
CA VAL A 188 9.79 20.41 0.18
C VAL A 188 9.40 20.00 -1.24
N GLU A 189 9.75 18.77 -1.62
CA GLU A 189 9.13 18.14 -2.78
C GLU A 189 7.65 17.90 -2.49
N SER A 190 6.77 18.18 -3.47
CA SER A 190 5.33 17.90 -3.35
C SER A 190 5.12 16.48 -2.85
N ALA A 191 4.66 16.36 -1.61
CA ALA A 191 4.12 15.11 -1.09
C ALA A 191 3.08 14.64 -2.10
N LEU A 192 3.13 13.36 -2.47
CA LEU A 192 2.23 12.70 -3.42
C LEU A 192 2.53 12.84 -4.93
N LYS A 193 3.79 13.03 -5.34
CA LYS A 193 4.23 12.67 -6.71
C LYS A 193 4.31 11.15 -6.87
N LEU A 194 3.14 10.52 -7.00
CA LEU A 194 2.99 9.06 -6.98
C LEU A 194 2.93 8.46 -8.38
N GLY A 195 3.68 7.38 -8.60
CA GLY A 195 3.32 6.36 -9.56
C GLY A 195 2.21 5.46 -9.01
N MET A 196 1.57 4.68 -9.88
CA MET A 196 0.52 3.74 -9.49
C MET A 196 0.91 2.30 -9.89
N VAL A 197 0.53 1.34 -9.07
CA VAL A 197 0.64 -0.09 -9.34
C VAL A 197 -0.66 -0.80 -8.96
N GLY A 198 -0.94 -1.94 -9.58
CA GLY A 198 -1.95 -2.88 -9.14
C GLY A 198 -1.35 -4.28 -9.06
N ALA A 199 -1.79 -5.09 -8.10
CA ALA A 199 -1.27 -6.43 -7.91
C ALA A 199 -2.37 -7.43 -7.52
N THR A 200 -2.12 -8.70 -7.79
CA THR A 200 -2.98 -9.81 -7.36
C THR A 200 -2.44 -10.43 -6.08
N ASP A 201 -1.98 -9.61 -5.12
CA ASP A 201 -1.52 -10.13 -3.83
C ASP A 201 -2.60 -11.03 -3.22
N THR A 202 -2.22 -12.13 -2.60
CA THR A 202 -3.12 -13.12 -1.98
C THR A 202 -2.72 -13.44 -0.53
N HIS A 203 -1.68 -12.76 -0.01
CA HIS A 203 -0.94 -13.10 1.21
C HIS A 203 -0.48 -14.56 1.32
N ALA A 204 -0.34 -15.27 0.20
CA ALA A 204 0.04 -16.69 0.17
C ALA A 204 1.52 -16.91 -0.16
N ALA A 205 2.30 -15.83 -0.30
CA ALA A 205 3.70 -15.85 -0.78
C ALA A 205 3.88 -16.55 -2.15
N THR A 206 2.79 -16.75 -2.89
CA THR A 206 2.78 -17.25 -4.27
C THR A 206 2.64 -16.07 -5.23
N PRO A 207 3.23 -16.13 -6.44
CA PRO A 207 2.85 -15.20 -7.50
C PRO A 207 1.33 -15.34 -7.69
N GLY A 208 0.58 -14.25 -7.52
CA GLY A 208 -0.87 -14.30 -7.63
C GLY A 208 -1.29 -14.84 -8.99
N PHE A 209 -2.39 -15.59 -9.03
CA PHE A 209 -2.88 -16.17 -10.28
C PHE A 209 -3.44 -15.04 -11.17
N VAL A 210 -2.77 -14.73 -12.28
CA VAL A 210 -3.21 -13.69 -13.23
C VAL A 210 -4.08 -14.24 -14.36
N GLU A 211 -4.13 -15.56 -14.52
CA GLU A 211 -5.02 -16.22 -15.49
C GLU A 211 -6.42 -16.34 -14.89
N GLU A 212 -7.38 -15.57 -15.41
CA GLU A 212 -8.77 -15.54 -14.94
C GLU A 212 -9.40 -16.94 -14.86
N VAL A 213 -9.16 -17.79 -15.87
CA VAL A 213 -9.69 -19.16 -15.93
C VAL A 213 -9.11 -20.09 -14.86
N LEU A 214 -7.97 -19.73 -14.27
CA LEU A 214 -7.33 -20.47 -13.17
C LEU A 214 -7.50 -19.76 -11.82
N TRP A 215 -8.16 -18.60 -11.77
CA TRP A 215 -8.37 -17.87 -10.54
C TRP A 215 -9.36 -18.64 -9.64
N GLN A 216 -8.87 -19.08 -8.47
CA GLN A 216 -9.66 -19.86 -7.51
C GLN A 216 -10.14 -19.02 -6.32
N GLY A 217 -9.85 -17.71 -6.32
CA GLY A 217 -10.09 -16.81 -5.21
C GLY A 217 -8.86 -16.65 -4.30
N SER A 218 -8.94 -15.68 -3.40
CA SER A 218 -7.87 -15.37 -2.43
C SER A 218 -7.74 -16.41 -1.32
N VAL A 219 -6.54 -16.53 -0.73
CA VAL A 219 -6.34 -17.35 0.48
C VAL A 219 -6.95 -16.68 1.71
N PHE A 220 -6.89 -15.34 1.77
CA PHE A 220 -7.43 -14.56 2.87
C PHE A 220 -8.43 -13.51 2.33
N GLY A 221 -9.66 -13.50 2.83
CA GLY A 221 -10.71 -12.56 2.40
C GLY A 221 -11.84 -13.22 1.60
N ILE A 222 -11.98 -12.84 0.33
CA ILE A 222 -13.14 -13.13 -0.55
C ILE A 222 -13.11 -14.56 -1.14
N GLY A 223 -12.03 -15.32 -0.93
CA GLY A 223 -11.88 -16.69 -1.43
C GLY A 223 -12.05 -17.80 -0.39
N SER A 224 -11.83 -19.04 -0.83
CA SER A 224 -11.88 -20.24 0.01
C SER A 224 -10.46 -20.77 0.19
N VAL A 225 -9.96 -20.79 1.44
CA VAL A 225 -8.65 -21.36 1.80
C VAL A 225 -8.47 -22.76 1.20
N GLU A 226 -9.51 -23.60 1.30
CA GLU A 226 -9.49 -24.97 0.81
C GLU A 226 -9.30 -25.04 -0.71
N ARG A 227 -9.98 -24.17 -1.46
CA ARG A 227 -9.82 -24.07 -2.93
C ARG A 227 -8.44 -23.51 -3.28
N SER A 228 -8.06 -22.37 -2.73
CA SER A 228 -6.82 -21.67 -3.09
C SER A 228 -5.54 -22.43 -2.69
N MET A 229 -5.62 -23.31 -1.68
CA MET A 229 -4.51 -24.17 -1.26
C MET A 229 -4.52 -25.57 -1.90
N THR A 230 -5.57 -25.97 -2.63
CA THR A 230 -5.56 -27.24 -3.37
C THR A 230 -4.77 -27.10 -4.66
N ARG A 231 -3.52 -27.58 -4.66
CA ARG A 231 -2.72 -27.71 -5.88
C ARG A 231 -3.33 -28.79 -6.78
N GLN A 232 -4.31 -28.44 -7.62
CA GLN A 232 -4.88 -29.38 -8.58
C GLN A 232 -3.81 -29.79 -9.60
N ARG A 233 -3.26 -31.00 -9.46
CA ARG A 233 -2.48 -31.65 -10.52
C ARG A 233 -3.41 -31.93 -11.69
N ARG A 234 -3.49 -31.04 -12.68
CA ARG A 234 -4.02 -31.44 -13.99
C ARG A 234 -2.95 -32.31 -14.67
N LEU A 235 -3.21 -33.62 -14.68
CA LEU A 235 -2.62 -34.53 -15.67
C LEU A 235 -2.96 -33.95 -17.04
N ARG A 236 -1.96 -33.46 -17.77
CA ARG A 236 -2.12 -33.14 -19.20
C ARG A 236 -2.41 -34.47 -19.91
N SER A 237 -3.67 -34.76 -20.20
CA SER A 237 -4.00 -35.75 -21.23
C SER A 237 -3.56 -35.16 -22.58
N ARG A 238 -2.68 -35.89 -23.26
CA ARG A 238 -2.27 -35.62 -24.64
C ARG A 238 -3.44 -35.78 -25.59
#